data_AF-A0A813HAP8-F1
#
_entry.id   AF-A0A813HAP8-F1
#
_cell.length_a   1.000
_cell.length_b   1.000
_cell.length_c   1.000
_cell.angle_alpha   90.00
_cell.angle_beta   90.00
_cell.angle_gamma   90.00
#
_symmetry.space_group_name_H-M   'P 1'
#
loop_
_entity.id
_entity.type
_entity.pdbx_description
1 polymer ?
#
loop_
_entity_poly.entity_id
_entity_poly.type
_entity_poly.pdbx_seq_one_letter_code
_entity_poly.pdbx_strand_id
1 'polypeptide(L)'
;MQHLGLLQEVQRPRTQAALSLRSTLTEQFHQSLKDETAYVFYVCGHQVAQKYGLYRGLQATDEMGVVVVPREDEEPLMETPSQLVFVADPCCAKVAGLSGLKVRAAIRAGNNTEAAQAMAPAAARYLLAPTETELLDHQADFEKLGVQPFIADPVVSRDKLKEALSSRLGPKAMVPVNDLSKLLQALDPSWTHEELSKLFKASEHNCDGNVSAVGFVDWLFTVR
;
A
#
# COMPACT_ATOMS: atom_id res chain seq x y z
N MET A 1 18.77 22.94 -30.73
CA MET A 1 18.82 21.48 -30.97
C MET A 1 19.00 20.62 -29.71
N GLN A 2 19.47 21.13 -28.57
CA GLN A 2 19.67 20.32 -27.34
C GLN A 2 18.36 19.87 -26.63
N HIS A 3 17.23 20.54 -26.85
CA HIS A 3 15.96 20.17 -26.20
C HIS A 3 15.29 18.90 -26.74
N LEU A 4 15.63 18.45 -27.96
CA LEU A 4 15.03 17.24 -28.55
C LEU A 4 15.60 15.94 -27.93
N GLY A 5 16.85 15.94 -27.48
CA GLY A 5 17.49 14.74 -26.91
C GLY A 5 16.91 14.34 -25.55
N LEU A 6 16.58 15.31 -24.70
CA LEU A 6 16.00 15.07 -23.37
C LEU A 6 14.57 14.51 -23.43
N LEU A 7 13.80 14.85 -24.46
CA LEU A 7 12.45 14.29 -24.65
C LEU A 7 12.52 12.81 -25.05
N GLN A 8 13.52 12.41 -25.84
CA GLN A 8 13.71 11.02 -26.25
C GLN A 8 14.14 10.11 -25.08
N GLU A 9 14.97 10.60 -24.16
CA GLU A 9 15.42 9.79 -23.01
C GLU A 9 14.31 9.50 -21.98
N VAL A 10 13.36 10.41 -21.79
CA VAL A 10 12.28 10.21 -20.80
C VAL A 10 11.06 9.46 -21.38
N GLN A 11 10.88 9.47 -22.70
CA GLN A 11 9.86 8.63 -23.35
C GLN A 11 10.26 7.15 -23.36
N ARG A 12 11.57 6.83 -23.47
CA ARG A 12 12.08 5.45 -23.56
C ARG A 12 11.56 4.49 -22.49
N PRO A 13 11.61 4.79 -21.17
CA PRO A 13 11.21 3.82 -20.15
C PRO A 13 9.71 3.49 -20.20
N ARG A 14 8.87 4.45 -20.59
CA ARG A 14 7.40 4.32 -20.58
C ARG A 14 6.91 3.54 -21.80
N THR A 15 7.43 3.89 -22.97
CA THR A 15 7.19 3.12 -24.19
C THR A 15 7.75 1.70 -24.04
N GLN A 16 8.92 1.54 -23.41
CA GLN A 16 9.50 0.23 -23.12
C GLN A 16 8.64 -0.60 -22.16
N ALA A 17 8.05 0.01 -21.12
CA ALA A 17 7.15 -0.70 -20.22
C ALA A 17 5.88 -1.18 -20.94
N ALA A 18 5.26 -0.33 -21.78
CA ALA A 18 4.09 -0.71 -22.57
C ALA A 18 4.41 -1.83 -23.57
N LEU A 19 5.56 -1.73 -24.26
CA LEU A 19 6.06 -2.76 -25.17
C LEU A 19 6.35 -4.08 -24.44
N SER A 20 7.00 -4.01 -23.28
CA SER A 20 7.31 -5.20 -22.48
C SER A 20 6.04 -5.88 -22.00
N LEU A 21 5.07 -5.12 -21.49
CA LEU A 21 3.78 -5.66 -21.06
C LEU A 21 3.07 -6.35 -22.22
N ARG A 22 3.01 -5.71 -23.39
CA ARG A 22 2.42 -6.30 -24.59
C ARG A 22 3.12 -7.60 -24.96
N SER A 23 4.45 -7.59 -25.04
CA SER A 23 5.24 -8.78 -25.36
C SER A 23 4.94 -9.93 -24.40
N THR A 24 4.90 -9.63 -23.10
CA THR A 24 4.57 -10.61 -22.06
C THR A 24 3.13 -11.14 -22.20
N LEU A 25 2.16 -10.26 -22.49
CA LEU A 25 0.78 -10.68 -22.68
C LEU A 25 0.63 -11.60 -23.90
N THR A 26 1.23 -11.23 -25.02
CA THR A 26 1.22 -12.04 -26.24
C THR A 26 1.90 -13.39 -26.02
N GLU A 27 3.02 -13.43 -25.31
CA GLU A 27 3.74 -14.68 -25.04
C GLU A 27 2.97 -15.61 -24.08
N GLN A 28 2.54 -15.08 -22.93
CA GLN A 28 1.90 -15.87 -21.88
C GLN A 28 0.47 -16.26 -22.21
N PHE A 29 -0.26 -15.43 -22.97
CA PHE A 29 -1.68 -15.63 -23.26
C PHE A 29 -1.96 -15.83 -24.77
N HIS A 30 -0.99 -16.32 -25.54
CA HIS A 30 -1.11 -16.50 -27.00
C HIS A 30 -2.35 -17.30 -27.45
N GLN A 31 -2.81 -18.26 -26.65
CA GLN A 31 -4.02 -19.04 -26.97
C GLN A 31 -5.31 -18.24 -26.75
N SER A 32 -5.35 -17.44 -25.68
CA SER A 32 -6.51 -16.63 -25.31
C SER A 32 -6.63 -15.36 -26.15
N LEU A 33 -5.50 -14.84 -26.65
CA LEU A 33 -5.42 -13.67 -27.53
C LEU A 33 -5.33 -14.06 -29.00
N LYS A 34 -5.63 -15.32 -29.34
CA LYS A 34 -5.61 -15.77 -30.74
C LYS A 34 -6.68 -14.99 -31.51
N ASP A 35 -6.23 -14.28 -32.55
CA ASP A 35 -7.06 -13.42 -33.42
C ASP A 35 -7.59 -12.12 -32.76
N GLU A 36 -7.15 -11.80 -31.53
CA GLU A 36 -7.53 -10.58 -30.82
C GLU A 36 -6.35 -9.60 -30.72
N THR A 37 -6.61 -8.32 -30.98
CA THR A 37 -5.61 -7.25 -30.83
C THR A 37 -5.68 -6.66 -29.42
N ALA A 38 -4.60 -6.82 -28.65
CA ALA A 38 -4.50 -6.22 -27.32
C ALA A 38 -4.00 -4.77 -27.40
N TYR A 39 -4.84 -3.83 -26.96
CA TYR A 39 -4.47 -2.42 -26.84
C TYR A 39 -3.91 -2.12 -25.45
N VAL A 40 -2.80 -1.39 -25.40
CA VAL A 40 -2.16 -0.97 -24.15
C VAL A 40 -2.22 0.55 -24.02
N PHE A 41 -2.85 1.03 -22.94
CA PHE A 41 -3.00 2.45 -22.68
C PHE A 41 -2.11 2.90 -21.53
N TYR A 42 -1.29 3.92 -21.78
CA TYR A 42 -0.58 4.63 -20.71
C TYR A 42 -1.48 5.72 -20.12
N VAL A 43 -1.84 5.55 -18.85
CA VAL A 43 -2.67 6.53 -18.13
C VAL A 43 -1.77 7.53 -17.40
N CYS A 44 -2.01 8.82 -17.61
CA CYS A 44 -1.22 9.87 -16.94
C CYS A 44 -2.01 11.16 -16.71
N GLY A 45 -1.52 12.01 -15.81
CA GLY A 45 -2.12 13.32 -15.57
C GLY A 45 -1.82 14.33 -16.68
N HIS A 46 -2.64 15.37 -16.80
CA HIS A 46 -2.47 16.44 -17.82
C HIS A 46 -1.07 17.04 -17.85
N GLN A 47 -0.51 17.45 -16.70
CA GLN A 47 0.83 18.03 -16.63
C GLN A 47 1.92 17.08 -17.16
N VAL A 48 1.77 15.77 -16.92
CA VAL A 48 2.70 14.76 -17.43
C VAL A 48 2.55 14.66 -18.95
N ALA A 49 1.32 14.59 -19.45
CA ALA A 49 1.04 14.54 -20.88
C ALA A 49 1.61 15.76 -21.63
N GLN A 50 1.40 16.96 -21.09
CA GLN A 50 1.90 18.20 -21.66
C GLN A 50 3.44 18.24 -21.63
N LYS A 51 4.05 17.98 -20.48
CA LYS A 51 5.51 18.02 -20.29
C LYS A 51 6.25 17.08 -21.24
N TYR A 52 5.69 15.92 -21.53
CA TYR A 52 6.33 14.87 -22.34
C TYR A 52 5.75 14.75 -23.75
N GLY A 53 4.88 15.68 -24.17
CA GLY A 53 4.30 15.68 -25.50
C GLY A 53 3.41 14.47 -25.82
N LEU A 54 2.81 13.83 -24.81
CA LEU A 54 2.02 12.60 -24.96
C LEU A 54 0.69 12.82 -25.68
N TYR A 55 0.27 14.07 -25.83
CA TYR A 55 -0.86 14.46 -26.68
C TYR A 55 -0.62 14.19 -28.17
N ARG A 56 0.60 13.82 -28.57
CA ARG A 56 0.94 13.39 -29.93
C ARG A 56 0.93 11.85 -30.11
N GLY A 57 0.46 11.13 -29.09
CA GLY A 57 0.53 9.66 -29.00
C GLY A 57 1.90 9.14 -28.54
N LEU A 58 1.99 7.82 -28.32
CA LEU A 58 3.21 7.15 -27.85
C LEU A 58 4.22 6.79 -28.96
N GLN A 59 3.92 7.10 -30.23
CA GLN A 59 4.68 6.72 -31.45
C GLN A 59 5.41 5.36 -31.36
N ALA A 60 4.77 4.29 -31.86
CA ALA A 60 5.45 3.12 -32.43
C ALA A 60 4.51 2.11 -33.10
N THR A 61 3.24 1.99 -32.69
CA THR A 61 2.31 0.95 -33.18
C THR A 61 0.85 1.37 -33.03
N ASP A 62 -0.06 0.83 -33.84
CA ASP A 62 -1.52 1.08 -33.81
C ASP A 62 -2.25 0.46 -32.60
N GLU A 63 -1.50 0.03 -31.59
CA GLU A 63 -1.98 -0.77 -30.45
C GLU A 63 -1.59 -0.16 -29.10
N MET A 64 -0.96 1.02 -29.10
CA MET A 64 -0.54 1.71 -27.90
C MET A 64 -1.09 3.13 -27.86
N GLY A 65 -1.80 3.47 -26.80
CA GLY A 65 -2.47 4.75 -26.64
C GLY A 65 -2.12 5.48 -25.34
N VAL A 66 -2.64 6.69 -25.21
CA VAL A 66 -2.53 7.51 -24.00
C VAL A 66 -3.93 7.87 -23.53
N VAL A 67 -4.18 7.72 -22.24
CA VAL A 67 -5.34 8.31 -21.57
C VAL A 67 -4.84 9.40 -20.64
N VAL A 68 -5.25 10.63 -20.92
CA VAL A 68 -4.90 11.79 -20.09
C VAL A 68 -6.03 12.05 -19.10
N VAL A 69 -5.71 12.10 -17.81
CA VAL A 69 -6.66 12.34 -16.73
C VAL A 69 -6.40 13.73 -16.15
N PRO A 70 -7.14 14.77 -16.55
CA PRO A 70 -6.98 16.10 -16.01
C PRO A 70 -7.54 16.20 -14.58
N ARG A 71 -7.14 17.23 -13.85
CA ARG A 71 -7.81 17.70 -12.64
C ARG A 71 -8.92 18.69 -12.99
N GLU A 72 -9.81 18.96 -12.03
CA GLU A 72 -10.92 19.93 -12.20
C GLU A 72 -10.45 21.34 -12.60
N ASP A 73 -9.24 21.73 -12.20
CA ASP A 73 -8.63 23.04 -12.47
C ASP A 73 -7.68 23.05 -13.68
N GLU A 74 -7.58 21.94 -14.42
CA GLU A 74 -6.70 21.80 -15.57
C GLU A 74 -7.51 21.83 -16.88
N GLU A 75 -6.99 22.55 -17.88
CA GLU A 75 -7.56 22.58 -19.23
C GLU A 75 -6.81 21.60 -20.15
N PRO A 76 -7.32 20.38 -20.38
CA PRO A 76 -6.67 19.43 -21.27
C PRO A 76 -6.72 19.88 -22.74
N LEU A 77 -5.74 19.42 -23.53
CA LEU A 77 -5.84 19.53 -24.99
C LEU A 77 -6.91 18.58 -25.54
N MET A 78 -7.41 18.85 -26.74
CA MET A 78 -8.39 17.97 -27.40
C MET A 78 -7.84 16.58 -27.65
N GLU A 79 -8.72 15.59 -27.56
CA GLU A 79 -8.44 14.20 -27.92
C GLU A 79 -8.00 14.08 -29.37
N THR A 80 -7.21 13.05 -29.66
CA THR A 80 -6.84 12.69 -31.03
C THR A 80 -6.96 11.18 -31.19
N PRO A 81 -8.20 10.66 -31.42
CA PRO A 81 -8.45 9.23 -31.51
C PRO A 81 -7.64 8.52 -32.60
N SER A 82 -7.32 9.20 -33.70
CA SER A 82 -6.44 8.68 -34.76
C SER A 82 -5.00 8.41 -34.31
N GLN A 83 -4.60 8.93 -33.15
CA GLN A 83 -3.32 8.68 -32.50
C GLN A 83 -3.49 7.90 -31.18
N LEU A 84 -4.69 7.35 -30.93
CA LEU A 84 -5.06 6.67 -29.69
C LEU A 84 -4.84 7.54 -28.45
N VAL A 85 -5.07 8.86 -28.57
CA VAL A 85 -5.00 9.82 -27.45
C VAL A 85 -6.41 10.17 -27.02
N PHE A 86 -6.75 9.80 -25.79
CA PHE A 86 -8.04 10.04 -25.16
C PHE A 86 -7.87 10.90 -23.90
N VAL A 87 -8.91 11.64 -23.52
CA VAL A 87 -8.94 12.51 -22.35
C VAL A 87 -10.13 12.08 -21.50
N ALA A 88 -9.84 11.60 -20.29
CA ALA A 88 -10.89 11.25 -19.34
C ALA A 88 -11.56 12.50 -18.76
N ASP A 89 -12.75 12.32 -18.19
CA ASP A 89 -13.37 13.33 -17.35
C ASP A 89 -12.42 13.77 -16.22
N PRO A 90 -12.46 15.05 -15.80
CA PRO A 90 -11.64 15.53 -14.70
C PRO A 90 -11.80 14.71 -13.43
N CYS A 91 -10.68 14.34 -12.83
CA CYS A 91 -10.66 13.63 -11.57
C CYS A 91 -11.10 14.55 -10.42
N CYS A 92 -11.99 14.04 -9.55
CA CYS A 92 -12.55 14.86 -8.48
C CYS A 92 -11.47 15.40 -7.53
N ALA A 93 -11.70 16.61 -6.98
CA ALA A 93 -10.74 17.30 -6.12
C ALA A 93 -10.24 16.45 -4.93
N LYS A 94 -11.07 15.54 -4.40
CA LYS A 94 -10.73 14.65 -3.29
C LYS A 94 -9.59 13.68 -3.65
N VAL A 95 -9.58 13.16 -4.87
CA VAL A 95 -8.54 12.23 -5.35
C VAL A 95 -7.34 13.01 -5.88
N ALA A 96 -7.58 14.14 -6.57
CA ALA A 96 -6.53 15.01 -7.09
C ALA A 96 -5.63 15.62 -6.00
N GLY A 97 -6.15 15.79 -4.77
CA GLY A 97 -5.42 16.27 -3.61
C GLY A 97 -4.32 15.33 -3.09
N LEU A 98 -4.39 14.04 -3.47
CA LEU A 98 -3.40 13.03 -3.11
C LEU A 98 -2.17 13.16 -4.02
N SER A 99 -1.15 13.87 -3.55
CA SER A 99 0.12 13.96 -4.27
C SER A 99 1.19 13.12 -3.58
N GLY A 100 1.97 12.37 -4.37
CA GLY A 100 3.10 11.61 -3.84
C GLY A 100 4.12 12.49 -3.10
N LEU A 101 4.16 13.79 -3.40
CA LEU A 101 4.97 14.75 -2.65
C LEU A 101 4.46 14.95 -1.22
N LYS A 102 3.14 15.16 -1.05
CA LYS A 102 2.51 15.28 0.27
C LYS A 102 2.63 13.98 1.07
N VAL A 103 2.40 12.84 0.42
CA VAL A 103 2.56 11.52 1.08
C VAL A 103 3.99 11.33 1.60
N ARG A 104 5.00 11.60 0.78
CA ARG A 104 6.40 11.51 1.23
C ARG A 104 6.75 12.51 2.32
N ALA A 105 6.19 13.72 2.27
CA ALA A 105 6.39 14.72 3.33
C ALA A 105 5.77 14.25 4.65
N ALA A 106 4.54 13.71 4.62
CA ALA A 106 3.86 13.16 5.78
C ALA A 106 4.63 11.98 6.39
N ILE A 107 5.12 11.05 5.57
CA ILE A 107 5.97 9.93 6.01
C ILE A 107 7.21 10.44 6.75
N ARG A 108 7.96 11.38 6.16
CA ARG A 108 9.18 11.93 6.76
C ARG A 108 8.93 12.73 8.04
N ALA A 109 7.76 13.34 8.16
CA ALA A 109 7.33 14.03 9.36
C ALA A 109 6.79 13.09 10.45
N GLY A 110 6.70 11.77 10.18
CA GLY A 110 6.07 10.80 11.09
C GLY A 110 4.55 10.94 11.20
N ASN A 111 3.90 11.68 10.29
CA ASN A 111 2.45 11.85 10.28
C ASN A 111 1.78 10.66 9.57
N ASN A 112 1.78 9.50 10.23
CA ASN A 112 1.28 8.25 9.68
C ASN A 112 -0.21 8.31 9.34
N THR A 113 -1.01 9.07 10.09
CA THR A 113 -2.46 9.21 9.82
C THR A 113 -2.72 9.88 8.48
N GLU A 114 -2.06 11.01 8.21
CA GLU A 114 -2.20 11.72 6.94
C GLU A 114 -1.66 10.89 5.77
N ALA A 115 -0.52 10.23 5.94
CA ALA A 115 0.03 9.34 4.93
C ALA A 115 -0.93 8.17 4.62
N ALA A 116 -1.48 7.52 5.65
CA ALA A 116 -2.39 6.38 5.50
C ALA A 116 -3.68 6.75 4.75
N GLN A 117 -4.23 7.94 4.99
CA GLN A 117 -5.43 8.42 4.30
C GLN A 117 -5.23 8.60 2.79
N ALA A 118 -3.99 8.72 2.33
CA ALA A 118 -3.64 8.94 0.94
C ALA A 118 -3.35 7.67 0.14
N MET A 119 -3.49 6.49 0.75
CA MET A 119 -3.16 5.23 0.10
C MET A 119 -4.11 4.10 0.50
N ALA A 120 -4.10 3.00 -0.26
CA ALA A 120 -4.87 1.81 0.10
C ALA A 120 -4.37 1.22 1.43
N PRO A 121 -5.23 0.61 2.27
CA PRO A 121 -4.83 0.08 3.57
C PRO A 121 -3.64 -0.88 3.54
N ALA A 122 -3.56 -1.74 2.51
CA ALA A 122 -2.43 -2.65 2.33
C ALA A 122 -1.10 -1.91 2.09
N ALA A 123 -1.13 -0.83 1.31
CA ALA A 123 0.03 0.02 1.07
C ALA A 123 0.40 0.84 2.32
N ALA A 124 -0.59 1.34 3.06
CA ALA A 124 -0.38 2.04 4.33
C ALA A 124 0.33 1.14 5.34
N ARG A 125 -0.15 -0.09 5.50
CA ARG A 125 0.50 -1.08 6.37
C ARG A 125 1.93 -1.33 5.91
N TYR A 126 2.16 -1.61 4.63
CA TYR A 126 3.50 -1.87 4.10
C TYR A 126 4.47 -0.70 4.33
N LEU A 127 4.04 0.54 4.06
CA LEU A 127 4.93 1.70 4.12
C LEU A 127 5.11 2.27 5.54
N LEU A 128 4.10 2.17 6.40
CA LEU A 128 4.09 2.85 7.71
C LEU A 128 4.32 1.89 8.87
N ALA A 129 4.13 0.59 8.64
CA ALA A 129 4.37 -0.49 9.59
C ALA A 129 4.87 -1.75 8.85
N PRO A 130 6.01 -1.64 8.12
CA PRO A 130 6.59 -2.80 7.45
C PRO A 130 6.92 -3.90 8.46
N THR A 131 6.80 -5.15 8.05
CA THR A 131 7.34 -6.27 8.82
C THR A 131 8.87 -6.23 8.79
N GLU A 132 9.52 -6.96 9.70
CA GLU A 132 10.99 -7.06 9.71
C GLU A 132 11.52 -7.64 8.39
N THR A 133 10.88 -8.68 7.87
CA THR A 133 11.23 -9.28 6.57
C THR A 133 11.08 -8.27 5.43
N GLU A 134 9.96 -7.54 5.37
CA GLU A 134 9.76 -6.52 4.32
C GLU A 134 10.82 -5.41 4.40
N LEU A 135 11.16 -4.97 5.62
CA LEU A 135 12.16 -3.93 5.83
C LEU A 135 13.57 -4.40 5.43
N LEU A 136 13.90 -5.67 5.65
CA LEU A 136 15.14 -6.28 5.19
C LEU A 136 15.18 -6.42 3.66
N ASP A 137 14.12 -6.95 3.06
CA ASP A 137 14.04 -7.18 1.61
C ASP A 137 14.08 -5.87 0.81
N HIS A 138 13.58 -4.77 1.39
CA HIS A 138 13.42 -3.47 0.73
C HIS A 138 14.11 -2.31 1.47
N GLN A 139 15.18 -2.58 2.22
CA GLN A 139 15.86 -1.59 3.08
C GLN A 139 16.20 -0.30 2.34
N ALA A 140 16.82 -0.40 1.16
CA ALA A 140 17.26 0.77 0.39
C ALA A 140 16.10 1.69 -0.05
N ASP A 141 14.90 1.13 -0.27
CA ASP A 141 13.74 1.92 -0.67
C ASP A 141 13.07 2.59 0.54
N PHE A 142 13.00 1.89 1.67
CA PHE A 142 12.54 2.47 2.93
C PHE A 142 13.44 3.63 3.40
N GLU A 143 14.77 3.48 3.28
CA GLU A 143 15.74 4.54 3.57
C GLU A 143 15.52 5.78 2.69
N LYS A 144 15.32 5.62 1.37
CA LYS A 144 15.04 6.73 0.44
C LYS A 144 13.72 7.44 0.76
N LEU A 145 12.71 6.68 1.18
CA LEU A 145 11.42 7.24 1.60
C LEU A 145 11.51 7.94 2.96
N GLY A 146 12.53 7.64 3.75
CA GLY A 146 12.68 8.13 5.12
C GLY A 146 11.68 7.45 6.07
N VAL A 147 11.26 6.23 5.74
CA VAL A 147 10.44 5.41 6.63
C VAL A 147 11.32 5.02 7.80
N GLN A 148 10.97 5.52 8.98
CA GLN A 148 11.63 5.09 10.20
C GLN A 148 11.11 3.70 10.56
N PRO A 149 11.98 2.75 10.93
CA PRO A 149 11.54 1.49 11.51
C PRO A 149 10.58 1.81 12.66
N PHE A 150 9.45 1.11 12.70
CA PHE A 150 8.56 1.22 13.85
C PHE A 150 9.26 0.54 15.04
N ILE A 151 10.06 1.31 15.78
CA ILE A 151 10.59 0.89 17.06
C ILE A 151 9.44 1.07 18.04
N ALA A 152 8.63 0.02 18.17
CA ALA A 152 7.62 -0.04 19.20
C ALA A 152 8.32 0.14 20.55
N ASP A 153 8.06 1.23 21.25
CA ASP A 153 8.40 1.28 22.68
C ASP A 153 7.53 0.21 23.35
N PRO A 154 8.13 -0.86 23.91
CA PRO A 154 7.36 -1.95 24.48
C PRO A 154 6.43 -1.48 25.60
N VAL A 155 6.84 -0.45 26.36
CA VAL A 155 6.05 0.12 27.46
C VAL A 155 4.82 0.83 26.91
N VAL A 156 5.01 1.71 25.92
CA VAL A 156 3.90 2.45 25.29
C VAL A 156 2.94 1.50 24.59
N SER A 157 3.45 0.47 23.92
CA SER A 157 2.64 -0.51 23.19
C SER A 157 1.82 -1.37 24.15
N ARG A 158 2.43 -1.82 25.25
CA ARG A 158 1.76 -2.52 26.35
C ARG A 158 0.63 -1.68 26.92
N ASP A 159 0.89 -0.41 27.25
CA ASP A 159 -0.09 0.45 27.92
C ASP A 159 -1.27 0.79 26.99
N LYS A 160 -1.01 1.04 25.69
CA LYS A 160 -2.07 1.21 24.69
C LYS A 160 -2.93 -0.05 24.52
N LEU A 161 -2.31 -1.23 24.50
CA LEU A 161 -3.05 -2.49 24.38
C LEU A 161 -3.94 -2.73 25.61
N LYS A 162 -3.46 -2.43 26.82
CA LYS A 162 -4.25 -2.49 28.05
C LYS A 162 -5.46 -1.55 28.00
N GLU A 163 -5.27 -0.31 27.57
CA GLU A 163 -6.35 0.68 27.43
C GLU A 163 -7.40 0.23 26.40
N ALA A 164 -6.95 -0.28 25.26
CA ALA A 164 -7.84 -0.79 24.20
C ALA A 164 -8.68 -1.98 24.67
N LEU A 165 -8.08 -2.93 25.42
CA LEU A 165 -8.82 -4.06 25.97
C LEU A 165 -9.77 -3.63 27.09
N SER A 166 -9.32 -2.75 27.99
CA SER A 166 -10.13 -2.27 29.12
C SER A 166 -11.35 -1.46 28.66
N SER A 167 -11.19 -0.63 27.63
CA SER A 167 -12.30 0.16 27.07
C SER A 167 -13.37 -0.70 26.39
N ARG A 168 -12.99 -1.85 25.81
CA ARG A 168 -13.93 -2.78 25.15
C ARG A 168 -14.56 -3.78 26.11
N LEU A 169 -13.82 -4.26 27.11
CA LEU A 169 -14.24 -5.33 28.01
C LEU A 169 -14.78 -4.81 29.36
N GLY A 170 -14.67 -3.51 29.61
CA GLY A 170 -15.12 -2.87 30.84
C GLY A 170 -14.11 -2.97 31.99
N PRO A 171 -14.42 -2.39 33.16
CA PRO A 171 -13.47 -2.13 34.24
C PRO A 171 -12.89 -3.37 34.94
N LYS A 172 -13.53 -4.55 34.78
CA LYS A 172 -12.98 -5.82 35.29
C LYS A 172 -12.19 -6.60 34.23
N ALA A 173 -12.38 -6.26 32.94
CA ALA A 173 -11.73 -6.84 31.76
C ALA A 173 -11.35 -8.33 31.88
N MET A 174 -12.28 -9.17 32.34
CA MET A 174 -12.05 -10.61 32.45
C MET A 174 -12.41 -11.25 31.12
N VAL A 175 -11.50 -12.04 30.54
CA VAL A 175 -11.72 -12.74 29.27
C VAL A 175 -11.61 -14.24 29.51
N PRO A 176 -12.58 -15.05 29.04
CA PRO A 176 -12.46 -16.50 29.06
C PRO A 176 -11.20 -16.92 28.29
N VAL A 177 -10.40 -17.83 28.86
CA VAL A 177 -9.19 -18.36 28.21
C VAL A 177 -9.49 -18.86 26.79
N ASN A 178 -10.65 -19.49 26.59
CA ASN A 178 -11.06 -20.03 25.30
C ASN A 178 -11.20 -18.94 24.21
N ASP A 179 -11.67 -17.74 24.57
CA ASP A 179 -11.85 -16.66 23.59
C ASP A 179 -10.51 -16.00 23.25
N LEU A 180 -9.59 -15.90 24.23
CA LEU A 180 -8.21 -15.50 23.98
C LEU A 180 -7.48 -16.50 23.07
N SER A 181 -7.65 -17.80 23.28
CA SER A 181 -7.10 -18.84 22.40
C SER A 181 -7.58 -18.67 20.96
N LYS A 182 -8.88 -18.46 20.75
CA LYS A 182 -9.44 -18.22 19.41
C LYS A 182 -8.90 -16.95 18.77
N LEU A 183 -8.74 -15.88 19.55
CA LEU A 183 -8.15 -14.64 19.06
C LEU A 183 -6.70 -14.86 18.60
N LEU A 184 -5.88 -15.54 19.40
CA LEU A 184 -4.49 -15.83 19.05
C LEU A 184 -4.40 -16.73 17.80
N GLN A 185 -5.26 -17.75 17.69
CA GLN A 185 -5.32 -18.60 16.49
C GLN A 185 -5.81 -17.85 15.25
N ALA A 186 -6.69 -16.86 15.41
CA ALA A 186 -7.13 -16.01 14.31
C ALA A 186 -6.02 -15.07 13.84
N LEU A 187 -5.14 -14.63 14.75
CA LEU A 187 -3.97 -13.82 14.42
C LEU A 187 -2.86 -14.67 13.78
N ASP A 188 -2.65 -15.88 14.27
CA ASP A 188 -1.68 -16.82 13.75
C ASP A 188 -2.21 -18.27 13.85
N PRO A 189 -2.68 -18.85 12.73
CA PRO A 189 -3.23 -20.20 12.71
C PRO A 189 -2.24 -21.33 13.04
N SER A 190 -0.94 -21.04 13.14
CA SER A 190 0.07 -22.05 13.48
C SER A 190 0.04 -22.47 14.95
N TRP A 191 -0.59 -21.67 15.82
CA TRP A 191 -0.69 -21.95 17.25
C TRP A 191 -1.53 -23.19 17.55
N THR A 192 -0.90 -24.21 18.12
CA THR A 192 -1.58 -25.42 18.55
C THR A 192 -2.30 -25.23 19.88
N HIS A 193 -3.32 -26.05 20.15
CA HIS A 193 -4.00 -26.05 21.45
C HIS A 193 -3.03 -26.37 22.60
N GLU A 194 -2.02 -27.21 22.37
CA GLU A 194 -1.05 -27.57 23.40
C GLU A 194 -0.15 -26.38 23.77
N GLU A 195 0.34 -25.64 22.78
CA GLU A 195 1.15 -24.43 22.99
C GLU A 195 0.36 -23.36 23.72
N LEU A 196 -0.88 -23.09 23.30
CA LEU A 196 -1.76 -22.14 23.96
C LEU A 196 -2.08 -22.59 25.40
N SER A 197 -2.31 -23.88 25.62
CA SER A 197 -2.53 -24.40 26.98
C SER A 197 -1.30 -24.18 27.88
N LYS A 198 -0.09 -24.40 27.36
CA LYS A 198 1.16 -24.10 28.08
C LYS A 198 1.33 -22.60 28.33
N LEU A 199 1.01 -21.78 27.34
CA LEU A 199 1.03 -20.31 27.40
C LEU A 199 0.15 -19.80 28.55
N PHE A 200 -1.11 -20.24 28.61
CA PHE A 200 -2.05 -19.79 29.63
C PHE A 200 -1.80 -20.38 31.02
N LYS A 201 -1.16 -21.56 31.13
CA LYS A 201 -0.72 -22.11 32.42
C LYS A 201 0.31 -21.21 33.13
N ALA A 202 1.11 -20.47 32.37
CA ALA A 202 2.09 -19.53 32.92
C ALA A 202 1.47 -18.18 33.33
N SER A 203 0.22 -17.91 32.92
CA SER A 203 -0.51 -16.70 33.28
C SER A 203 -1.38 -16.93 34.53
N GLU A 204 -1.43 -15.94 35.43
CA GLU A 204 -2.34 -15.95 36.58
C GLU A 204 -3.79 -15.92 36.07
N HIS A 205 -4.48 -17.07 36.14
CA HIS A 205 -5.90 -17.18 35.84
C HIS A 205 -6.68 -17.53 37.10
N ASN A 206 -7.90 -16.98 37.19
CA ASN A 206 -8.79 -17.30 38.29
C ASN A 206 -9.33 -18.74 38.13
N CYS A 207 -9.81 -19.33 39.23
CA CYS A 207 -10.42 -20.67 39.24
C CYS A 207 -11.62 -20.82 38.27
N ASP A 208 -12.22 -19.71 37.85
CA ASP A 208 -13.35 -19.67 36.90
C ASP A 208 -12.93 -19.77 35.42
N GLY A 209 -11.64 -19.97 35.11
CA GLY A 209 -11.15 -20.09 33.73
C GLY A 209 -11.11 -18.75 32.96
N ASN A 210 -11.11 -17.63 33.69
CA ASN A 210 -11.00 -16.29 33.15
C ASN A 210 -9.64 -15.67 33.48
N VAL A 211 -9.10 -14.87 32.56
CA VAL A 211 -7.85 -14.12 32.72
C VAL A 211 -8.15 -12.63 32.75
N SER A 212 -7.47 -11.89 33.62
CA SER A 212 -7.45 -10.43 33.57
C SER A 212 -6.76 -9.99 32.28
N ALA A 213 -7.44 -9.25 31.41
CA ALA A 213 -6.86 -8.76 30.15
C ALA A 213 -5.61 -7.89 30.40
N VAL A 214 -5.63 -7.08 31.46
CA VAL A 214 -4.48 -6.26 31.86
C VAL A 214 -3.33 -7.15 32.32
N GLY A 215 -3.60 -8.15 33.17
CA GLY A 215 -2.59 -9.09 33.65
C GLY A 215 -2.00 -9.95 32.52
N PHE A 216 -2.82 -10.35 31.55
CA PHE A 216 -2.38 -11.06 30.35
C PHE A 216 -1.42 -10.20 29.51
N VAL A 217 -1.75 -8.92 29.29
CA VAL A 217 -0.87 -8.00 28.56
C VAL A 217 0.42 -7.74 29.34
N ASP A 218 0.37 -7.56 30.65
CA ASP A 218 1.59 -7.44 31.47
C ASP A 218 2.49 -8.66 31.34
N TRP A 219 1.91 -9.84 31.45
CA TRP A 219 2.61 -11.11 31.29
C TRP A 219 3.25 -11.23 29.90
N LEU A 220 2.51 -10.93 28.83
CA LEU A 220 3.00 -10.98 27.44
C LEU A 220 4.25 -10.12 27.21
N PHE A 221 4.34 -8.96 27.88
CA PHE A 221 5.48 -8.05 27.76
C PHE A 221 6.60 -8.31 28.80
N THR A 222 6.39 -9.23 29.74
CA THR A 222 7.37 -9.59 30.79
C THR A 222 8.15 -10.85 30.42
N VAL A 223 7.54 -11.79 29.69
CA VAL A 223 8.20 -13.01 29.22
C VAL A 223 9.20 -12.65 28.12
N ARG A 224 10.49 -12.69 28.44
CA ARG A 224 11.62 -12.63 27.51
C ARG A 224 12.26 -14.00 27.37
#